data_AF-A0A965YZ07-F1
#
_entry.id   AF-A0A965YZ07-F1
#
_cell.length_a   1.000
_cell.length_b   1.000
_cell.length_c   1.000
_cell.angle_alpha   90.00
_cell.angle_beta   90.00
_cell.angle_gamma   90.00
#
_symmetry.space_group_name_H-M   'P 1'
#
loop_
_entity.id
_entity.type
_entity.pdbx_description
1 polymer ?
#
loop_
_entity_poly.entity_id
_entity_poly.type
_entity_poly.pdbx_seq_one_letter_code
_entity_poly.pdbx_strand_id
1 'polypeptide(L)'
;MDKNYPGLPPGLPKSKKRYVTAKKVLALLLTILFVVMVLLNIVEWLFMDHSLLGFFGQTKTVTEAFFSDFFMVLILTDLLVLLFSFAITDDFPKVMRNSGFVVSTTLIKLSFSVEGIASHLLVVMAVLFGTLMLRLYKMYRRIELPDDNI
;
A
#
# COMPACT_ATOMS: atom_id res chain seq x y z
N MET A 1 19.77 -28.26 -10.36
CA MET A 1 19.36 -27.45 -9.20
C MET A 1 19.48 -25.97 -9.58
N ASP A 2 18.34 -25.29 -9.70
CA ASP A 2 18.25 -23.86 -10.01
C ASP A 2 18.73 -23.05 -8.79
N LYS A 3 19.94 -22.51 -8.86
CA LYS A 3 20.60 -21.75 -7.79
C LYS A 3 20.12 -20.30 -7.68
N ASN A 4 19.19 -19.83 -8.53
CA ASN A 4 18.86 -18.41 -8.61
C ASN A 4 17.84 -17.92 -7.56
N TYR A 5 17.39 -18.76 -6.64
CA TYR A 5 16.33 -18.39 -5.68
C TYR A 5 16.60 -18.93 -4.27
N PRO A 6 17.58 -18.37 -3.53
CA PRO A 6 17.80 -18.73 -2.13
C PRO A 6 16.55 -18.43 -1.28
N GLY A 7 16.08 -19.43 -0.52
CA GLY A 7 14.93 -19.32 0.39
C GLY A 7 13.57 -19.78 -0.16
N LEU A 8 13.50 -20.39 -1.35
CA LEU A 8 12.25 -20.94 -1.90
C LEU A 8 12.16 -22.46 -1.66
N PRO A 9 11.02 -23.00 -1.17
CA PRO A 9 10.88 -24.43 -0.94
C PRO A 9 11.07 -25.24 -2.24
N PRO A 10 11.79 -26.37 -2.21
CA PRO A 10 12.02 -27.21 -3.38
C PRO A 10 10.69 -27.78 -3.89
N GLY A 11 10.46 -27.74 -5.21
CA GLY A 11 9.26 -28.30 -5.86
C GLY A 11 8.15 -27.31 -6.23
N LEU A 12 8.32 -26.00 -6.02
CA LEU A 12 7.29 -25.01 -6.39
C LEU A 12 7.03 -24.99 -7.92
N PRO A 13 5.76 -25.01 -8.39
CA PRO A 13 5.42 -24.89 -9.82
C PRO A 13 6.04 -23.63 -10.44
N LYS A 14 6.53 -23.73 -11.69
CA LYS A 14 7.22 -22.61 -12.39
C LYS A 14 6.39 -21.30 -12.39
N SER A 15 5.07 -21.40 -12.46
CA SER A 15 4.14 -20.25 -12.41
C SER A 15 4.18 -19.50 -11.07
N LYS A 16 4.18 -20.22 -9.94
CA LYS A 16 4.29 -19.62 -8.60
C LYS A 16 5.65 -18.97 -8.35
N LYS A 17 6.73 -19.52 -8.92
CA LYS A 17 8.07 -18.90 -8.83
C LYS A 17 8.09 -17.53 -9.51
N ARG A 18 7.56 -17.43 -10.72
CA ARG A 18 7.51 -16.17 -11.49
C ARG A 18 6.69 -15.08 -10.77
N TYR A 19 5.59 -15.46 -10.12
CA TYR A 19 4.77 -14.57 -9.30
C TYR A 19 5.53 -14.00 -8.10
N VAL A 20 6.25 -14.85 -7.36
CA VAL A 20 7.04 -14.41 -6.21
C VAL A 20 8.17 -13.48 -6.65
N THR A 21 8.85 -13.80 -7.76
CA THR A 21 9.91 -12.93 -8.30
C THR A 21 9.37 -11.57 -8.73
N ALA A 22 8.23 -11.52 -9.44
CA ALA A 22 7.60 -10.26 -9.84
C ALA A 22 7.25 -9.37 -8.64
N LYS A 23 6.68 -9.97 -7.58
CA LYS A 23 6.41 -9.25 -6.32
C LYS A 23 7.66 -8.71 -5.65
N LYS A 24 8.74 -9.50 -5.63
CA LYS A 24 10.03 -9.06 -5.06
C LYS A 24 10.62 -7.90 -5.84
N VAL A 25 10.60 -7.96 -7.17
CA VAL A 25 11.07 -6.86 -8.03
C VAL A 25 10.23 -5.60 -7.80
N LEU A 26 8.91 -5.73 -7.77
CA LEU A 26 8.01 -4.60 -7.49
C LEU A 26 8.32 -3.97 -6.13
N ALA A 27 8.42 -4.77 -5.07
CA ALA A 27 8.74 -4.29 -3.74
C ALA A 27 10.13 -3.60 -3.68
N LEU A 28 11.13 -4.15 -4.38
CA LEU A 28 12.46 -3.57 -4.45
C LEU A 28 12.43 -2.20 -5.15
N LEU A 29 11.76 -2.09 -6.29
CA LEU A 29 11.62 -0.83 -7.04
C LEU A 29 10.93 0.24 -6.19
N LEU A 30 9.84 -0.13 -5.51
CA LEU A 30 9.11 0.77 -4.63
C LEU A 30 9.96 1.20 -3.42
N THR A 31 10.76 0.30 -2.86
CA THR A 31 11.68 0.62 -1.77
C THR A 31 12.73 1.64 -2.23
N ILE A 32 13.31 1.45 -3.41
CA ILE A 32 14.29 2.40 -3.98
C ILE A 32 13.63 3.76 -4.19
N LEU A 33 12.43 3.80 -4.77
CA LEU A 33 11.66 5.04 -4.95
C LEU A 33 11.44 5.76 -3.61
N PHE A 34 11.07 5.02 -2.57
CA PHE A 34 10.85 5.58 -1.24
C PHE A 34 12.13 6.17 -0.64
N VAL A 35 13.26 5.45 -0.73
CA VAL A 35 14.56 5.94 -0.26
C VAL A 35 14.97 7.22 -0.99
N VAL A 36 14.79 7.27 -2.32
CA VAL A 36 15.11 8.47 -3.10
C VAL A 36 14.27 9.67 -2.63
N MET A 37 12.96 9.51 -2.43
CA MET A 37 12.12 10.61 -1.93
C MET A 37 12.54 11.11 -0.55
N VAL A 38 12.87 10.20 0.37
CA VAL A 38 13.36 10.57 1.70
C VAL A 38 14.68 11.36 1.60
N LEU A 39 15.61 10.89 0.78
CA LEU A 39 16.90 11.58 0.58
C LEU A 39 16.71 12.98 -0.02
N LEU A 40 15.85 13.13 -1.03
CA LEU A 40 15.54 14.44 -1.62
C LEU A 40 14.96 15.41 -0.59
N ASN A 41 14.04 14.95 0.25
CA ASN A 41 13.44 15.77 1.31
C ASN A 41 14.45 16.14 2.41
N ILE A 42 15.34 15.23 2.78
CA ILE A 42 16.42 15.53 3.73
C ILE A 42 17.37 16.60 3.16
N VAL A 43 17.70 16.50 1.87
CA VAL A 43 18.52 17.49 1.16
C VAL A 43 17.84 18.85 1.18
N GLU A 44 16.55 18.93 0.81
CA GLU A 44 15.80 20.18 0.84
C GLU A 44 15.76 20.79 2.25
N TRP A 45 15.50 19.96 3.27
CA TRP A 45 15.50 20.39 4.66
C TRP A 45 16.87 20.93 5.13
N LEU A 46 17.97 20.33 4.68
CA LEU A 46 19.32 20.74 5.03
C LEU A 46 19.71 22.11 4.42
N PHE A 47 19.14 22.47 3.27
CA PHE A 47 19.43 23.72 2.57
C PHE A 47 18.43 24.85 2.88
N MET A 48 17.47 24.62 3.79
CA MET A 48 16.53 25.67 4.23
C MET A 48 17.22 26.74 5.07
N ASP A 49 16.71 27.97 4.96
CA ASP A 49 17.10 29.05 5.86
C ASP A 49 16.65 28.73 7.30
N HIS A 50 17.62 28.70 8.23
CA HIS A 50 17.42 28.36 9.64
C HIS A 50 17.15 29.59 10.53
N SER A 51 16.84 30.75 9.96
CA SER A 51 16.30 31.87 10.72
C SER A 51 15.05 31.43 11.51
N LEU A 52 14.84 31.90 12.75
CA LEU A 52 13.72 31.42 13.59
C LEU A 52 12.35 31.53 12.89
N LEU A 53 12.14 32.62 12.14
CA LEU A 53 10.89 32.88 11.41
C LEU A 53 10.80 32.04 10.12
N GLY A 54 11.94 31.83 9.44
CA GLY A 54 12.06 30.92 8.30
C GLY A 54 11.88 29.45 8.70
N PHE A 55 12.37 29.05 9.87
CA PHE A 55 12.27 27.69 10.39
C PHE A 55 10.81 27.29 10.59
N PHE A 56 10.00 28.07 11.33
CA PHE A 56 8.59 27.69 11.55
C PHE A 56 7.74 27.75 10.27
N GLY A 57 7.94 28.76 9.43
CA GLY A 57 7.15 28.93 8.21
C GLY A 57 7.48 27.87 7.16
N GLN A 58 8.77 27.61 6.94
CA GLN A 58 9.19 26.70 5.87
C GLN A 58 9.14 25.23 6.31
N THR A 59 9.43 24.89 7.59
CA THR A 59 9.38 23.48 8.04
C THR A 59 7.97 22.89 7.95
N LYS A 60 6.93 23.69 8.22
CA LYS A 60 5.54 23.26 8.02
C LYS A 60 5.27 22.89 6.56
N THR A 61 5.63 23.77 5.63
CA THR A 61 5.42 23.56 4.19
C THR A 61 6.18 22.35 3.65
N VAL A 62 7.46 22.18 4.02
CA VAL A 62 8.27 21.03 3.60
C VAL A 62 7.73 19.73 4.19
N THR A 63 7.28 19.76 5.45
CA THR A 63 6.68 18.58 6.09
C THR A 63 5.36 18.18 5.44
N GLU A 64 4.48 19.15 5.14
CA GLU A 64 3.21 18.91 4.44
C GLU A 64 3.44 18.35 3.02
N ALA A 65 4.40 18.90 2.28
CA ALA A 65 4.78 18.41 0.96
C ALA A 65 5.33 16.97 1.02
N PHE A 66 6.27 16.70 1.93
CA PHE A 66 6.81 15.35 2.17
C PHE A 66 5.71 14.33 2.44
N PHE A 67 4.84 14.61 3.42
CA PHE A 67 3.75 13.70 3.75
C PHE A 67 2.80 13.53 2.57
N SER A 68 2.56 14.58 1.79
CA SER A 68 1.70 14.49 0.63
C SER A 68 2.21 13.47 -0.38
N ASP A 69 3.47 13.61 -0.80
CA ASP A 69 4.13 12.75 -1.78
C ASP A 69 4.33 11.33 -1.25
N PHE A 70 4.71 11.21 0.02
CA PHE A 70 4.84 9.92 0.70
C PHE A 70 3.54 9.12 0.64
N PHE A 71 2.42 9.72 1.07
CA PHE A 71 1.14 9.01 1.03
C PHE A 71 0.67 8.71 -0.39
N MET A 72 1.01 9.55 -1.38
CA MET A 72 0.72 9.25 -2.79
C MET A 72 1.46 7.99 -3.25
N VAL A 73 2.75 7.85 -2.93
CA VAL A 73 3.53 6.66 -3.28
C VAL A 73 3.03 5.41 -2.55
N LEU A 74 2.55 5.52 -1.32
CA LEU A 74 1.90 4.41 -0.61
C LEU A 74 0.62 3.94 -1.33
N ILE A 75 -0.23 4.86 -1.78
CA ILE A 75 -1.44 4.50 -2.55
C ILE A 75 -1.08 3.89 -3.91
N LEU A 76 -0.11 4.46 -4.62
CA LEU A 76 0.36 3.92 -5.90
C LEU A 76 0.94 2.52 -5.71
N THR A 77 1.66 2.27 -4.62
CA THR A 77 2.15 0.94 -4.25
C THR A 77 1.00 -0.04 -4.07
N ASP A 78 -0.01 0.34 -3.31
CA ASP A 78 -1.20 -0.49 -3.07
C ASP A 78 -1.93 -0.80 -4.39
N LEU A 79 -2.10 0.19 -5.26
CA LEU A 79 -2.70 0.04 -6.59
C LEU A 79 -1.85 -0.85 -7.52
N LEU A 80 -0.52 -0.71 -7.53
CA LEU A 80 0.37 -1.54 -8.33
C LEU A 80 0.31 -3.00 -7.87
N VAL A 81 0.33 -3.24 -6.57
CA VAL A 81 0.18 -4.59 -6.01
C VAL A 81 -1.18 -5.19 -6.39
N LEU A 82 -2.26 -4.40 -6.40
CA LEU A 82 -3.57 -4.81 -6.88
C LEU A 82 -3.57 -5.16 -8.37
N LEU A 83 -3.03 -4.28 -9.23
CA LEU A 83 -2.98 -4.49 -10.68
C LEU A 83 -2.19 -5.76 -11.02
N PHE A 84 -1.04 -5.96 -10.37
CA PHE A 84 -0.26 -7.19 -10.50
C PHE A 84 -0.98 -8.40 -9.92
N SER A 85 -1.73 -8.25 -8.82
CA SER A 85 -2.54 -9.33 -8.27
C SER A 85 -3.64 -9.74 -9.25
N PHE A 86 -4.30 -8.78 -9.90
CA PHE A 86 -5.35 -9.02 -10.90
C PHE A 86 -4.79 -9.68 -12.15
N ALA A 87 -3.65 -9.20 -12.65
CA ALA A 87 -3.01 -9.74 -13.86
C ALA A 87 -2.54 -11.21 -13.73
N ILE A 88 -2.49 -11.77 -12.52
CA ILE A 88 -1.91 -13.10 -12.27
C ILE A 88 -2.86 -14.03 -11.49
N THR A 89 -3.93 -13.51 -10.87
CA THR A 89 -4.80 -14.28 -9.96
C THR A 89 -6.24 -14.31 -10.47
N ASP A 90 -6.74 -15.50 -10.84
CA ASP A 90 -8.15 -15.75 -11.22
C ASP A 90 -9.09 -16.03 -10.02
N ASP A 91 -8.74 -15.53 -8.82
CA ASP A 91 -9.58 -15.64 -7.61
C ASP A 91 -10.25 -14.30 -7.34
N PHE A 92 -11.44 -14.15 -7.92
CA PHE A 92 -12.24 -12.94 -7.81
C PHE A 92 -12.46 -12.48 -6.36
N PRO A 93 -12.83 -13.35 -5.39
CA PRO A 93 -12.94 -12.98 -3.97
C PRO A 93 -11.64 -12.41 -3.37
N LYS A 94 -10.48 -12.99 -3.69
CA LYS A 94 -9.19 -12.43 -3.22
C LYS A 94 -8.92 -11.06 -3.83
N VAL A 95 -9.20 -10.88 -5.12
CA VAL A 95 -9.08 -9.59 -5.81
C VAL A 95 -10.01 -8.55 -5.18
N MET A 96 -11.26 -8.92 -4.89
CA MET A 96 -12.28 -8.05 -4.29
C MET A 96 -11.82 -7.49 -2.94
N ARG A 97 -11.32 -8.34 -2.04
CA ARG A 97 -10.79 -7.89 -0.74
C ARG A 97 -9.54 -7.03 -0.89
N ASN A 98 -8.59 -7.42 -1.75
CA ASN A 98 -7.36 -6.66 -1.95
C ASN A 98 -7.67 -5.27 -2.52
N SER A 99 -8.60 -5.16 -3.48
CA SER A 99 -9.11 -3.89 -4.00
C SER A 99 -9.76 -3.05 -2.90
N GLY A 100 -10.56 -3.69 -2.03
CA GLY A 100 -11.13 -3.07 -0.86
C GLY A 100 -10.09 -2.42 0.07
N PHE A 101 -8.94 -3.05 0.26
CA PHE A 101 -7.87 -2.46 1.06
C PHE A 101 -7.22 -1.25 0.37
N VAL A 102 -7.02 -1.29 -0.95
CA VAL A 102 -6.48 -0.13 -1.69
C VAL A 102 -7.42 1.08 -1.60
N VAL A 103 -8.73 0.86 -1.73
CA VAL A 103 -9.74 1.93 -1.57
C VAL A 103 -9.74 2.45 -0.13
N SER A 104 -9.60 1.58 0.87
CA SER A 104 -9.47 2.00 2.28
C SER A 104 -8.25 2.88 2.51
N THR A 105 -7.07 2.53 1.99
CA THR A 105 -5.86 3.36 2.10
C THR A 105 -6.04 4.71 1.40
N THR A 106 -6.72 4.71 0.24
CA THR A 106 -7.02 5.94 -0.51
C THR A 106 -7.95 6.87 0.26
N LEU A 107 -8.99 6.33 0.93
CA LEU A 107 -9.87 7.13 1.78
C LEU A 107 -9.13 7.74 2.98
N ILE A 108 -8.18 7.02 3.58
CA ILE A 108 -7.33 7.56 4.64
C ILE A 108 -6.48 8.72 4.12
N LYS A 109 -5.84 8.59 2.94
CA LYS A 109 -5.12 9.73 2.32
C LYS A 109 -6.05 10.93 2.11
N LEU A 110 -7.24 10.69 1.54
CA LEU A 110 -8.19 11.77 1.27
C LEU A 110 -8.59 12.48 2.56
N SER A 111 -8.66 11.75 3.68
CA SER A 111 -8.91 12.35 4.99
C SER A 111 -7.87 13.38 5.43
N PHE A 112 -6.61 13.23 5.00
CA PHE A 112 -5.55 14.21 5.26
C PHE A 112 -5.60 15.43 4.32
N SER A 113 -6.37 15.34 3.23
CA SER A 113 -6.54 16.44 2.25
C SER A 113 -7.74 17.34 2.56
N VAL A 114 -8.55 16.99 3.55
CA VAL A 114 -9.72 17.77 3.96
C VAL A 114 -9.63 18.09 5.45
N GLU A 115 -10.15 19.25 5.84
CA GLU A 115 -10.14 19.72 7.23
C GLU A 115 -11.49 19.47 7.94
N GLY A 116 -11.47 19.59 9.27
CA GLY A 116 -12.66 19.55 10.10
C GLY A 116 -13.31 18.16 10.25
N ILE A 117 -14.64 18.14 10.36
CA ILE A 117 -15.39 16.92 10.65
C ILE A 117 -15.34 15.89 9.49
N ALA A 118 -15.18 16.37 8.25
CA ALA A 118 -15.08 15.52 7.07
C ALA A 118 -13.88 14.58 7.13
N SER A 119 -12.73 15.05 7.63
CA SER A 119 -11.54 14.22 7.84
C SER A 119 -11.83 13.01 8.74
N HIS A 120 -12.43 13.28 9.90
CA HIS A 120 -12.77 12.24 10.87
C HIS A 120 -13.76 11.22 10.31
N LEU A 121 -14.79 11.70 9.59
CA LEU A 121 -15.75 10.83 8.92
C LEU A 121 -15.09 9.94 7.86
N LEU A 122 -14.17 10.49 7.05
CA LEU A 122 -13.45 9.71 6.04
C LEU A 122 -12.60 8.61 6.67
N VAL A 123 -11.92 8.88 7.80
CA VAL A 123 -11.16 7.86 8.52
C VAL A 123 -12.08 6.73 9.01
N VAL A 124 -13.21 7.09 9.63
CA VAL A 124 -14.19 6.10 10.11
C VAL A 124 -14.74 5.28 8.94
N MET A 125 -15.10 5.92 7.84
CA MET A 125 -15.59 5.24 6.63
C MET A 125 -14.55 4.32 6.02
N ALA A 126 -13.27 4.73 5.97
CA ALA A 126 -12.19 3.89 5.49
C ALA A 126 -12.08 2.59 6.30
N VAL A 127 -12.04 2.71 7.63
CA VAL A 127 -11.93 1.56 8.54
C VAL A 127 -13.15 0.64 8.42
N LEU A 128 -14.36 1.20 8.39
CA LEU A 128 -15.60 0.44 8.21
C LEU A 128 -15.60 -0.29 6.87
N PHE A 129 -15.22 0.38 5.79
CA PHE A 129 -15.16 -0.19 4.45
C PHE A 129 -14.14 -1.33 4.35
N GLY A 130 -12.89 -1.13 4.80
CA GLY A 130 -11.87 -2.17 4.81
C GLY A 130 -12.29 -3.40 5.63
N THR A 131 -12.94 -3.16 6.79
CA THR A 131 -13.46 -4.23 7.64
C THR A 131 -14.63 -4.97 6.98
N LEU A 132 -15.54 -4.25 6.32
CA LEU A 132 -16.65 -4.84 5.57
C LEU A 132 -16.15 -5.75 4.47
N MET A 133 -15.17 -5.30 3.67
CA MET A 133 -14.59 -6.09 2.59
C MET A 133 -13.92 -7.37 3.13
N LEU A 134 -13.24 -7.29 4.29
CA LEU A 134 -12.69 -8.47 4.95
C LEU A 134 -13.79 -9.43 5.43
N ARG A 135 -14.90 -8.92 5.97
CA ARG A 135 -16.04 -9.74 6.39
C ARG A 135 -16.71 -10.43 5.21
N LEU A 136 -16.97 -9.71 4.11
CA LEU A 136 -17.55 -10.26 2.89
C LEU A 136 -16.69 -11.39 2.32
N TYR A 137 -15.37 -11.19 2.28
CA TYR A 137 -14.44 -12.24 1.88
C TYR A 137 -14.51 -13.49 2.76
N LYS A 138 -14.56 -13.32 4.08
CA LYS A 138 -14.68 -14.45 5.02
C LYS A 138 -16.01 -15.18 4.85
N MET A 139 -17.11 -14.44 4.67
CA MET A 139 -18.44 -15.00 4.47
C MET A 139 -18.53 -15.80 3.16
N TYR A 140 -18.07 -15.21 2.06
CA TYR A 140 -18.01 -15.87 0.76
C TYR A 140 -17.22 -17.18 0.84
N ARG A 141 -16.04 -17.15 1.47
CA ARG A 141 -15.19 -18.34 1.57
C ARG A 141 -15.77 -19.44 2.45
N ARG A 142 -16.55 -19.11 3.48
CA ARG A 142 -17.27 -20.10 4.30
C ARG A 142 -18.38 -20.81 3.52
N ILE A 143 -18.98 -20.15 2.53
CA ILE A 143 -20.06 -20.74 1.73
C ILE A 143 -19.48 -21.67 0.66
N GLU A 144 -18.38 -21.29 0.04
CA GLU A 144 -17.75 -22.10 -1.03
C GLU A 144 -16.91 -23.28 -0.51
N LEU A 145 -16.49 -23.23 0.76
CA LEU A 145 -15.91 -24.36 1.47
C LEU A 145 -16.80 -24.67 2.68
N PRO A 146 -17.91 -25.42 2.51
CA PRO A 146 -18.68 -25.91 3.64
C PRO A 146 -17.72 -26.71 4.54
N ASP A 147 -17.80 -26.54 5.85
CA ASP A 147 -16.93 -27.24 6.80
C ASP A 147 -16.90 -28.76 6.48
N ASP A 148 -15.75 -29.27 6.02
CA ASP A 148 -15.43 -30.70 6.07
C ASP A 148 -15.27 -31.07 7.55
N ASN A 149 -16.38 -31.26 8.23
CA ASN A 149 -16.47 -31.87 9.54
C ASN A 149 -17.71 -32.78 9.57
N ILE A 150 -17.67 -33.90 8.82
CA ILE A 150 -17.77 -35.29 9.34
C ILE A 150 -16.92 -36.19 8.43
#